data_AF-A0A951N7C5-F1
#
_entry.id   AF-A0A951N7C5-F1
#
_cell.length_a   1.000
_cell.length_b   1.000
_cell.length_c   1.000
_cell.angle_alpha   90.00
_cell.angle_beta   90.00
_cell.angle_gamma   90.00
#
_symmetry.space_group_name_H-M   'P 1'
#
loop_
_entity.id
_entity.type
_entity.pdbx_description
1 polymer ?
#
loop_
_entity_poly.entity_id
_entity_poly.type
_entity_poly.pdbx_seq_one_letter_code
_entity_poly.pdbx_strand_id
1 'polypeptide(L)'
;MGINEMELNTFTLELPGSGGTGNVTFQCGQSVVIIGANGSGKTRLGTWIEFQSAQKIRVHRISAQKSLTMPEFSSTSSLEKSEGDLLSGYWEKTHQGNSSVVESWKTSNRWGQKPNTFLL
;
A
#
# COMPACT_ATOMS: atom_id res chain seq x y z
N MET A 1 -31.73 1.81 -27.67
CA MET A 1 -30.54 0.94 -27.54
C MET A 1 -29.34 1.87 -27.31
N GLY A 2 -29.28 2.46 -26.11
CA GLY A 2 -28.20 3.37 -25.74
C GLY A 2 -27.21 2.57 -24.91
N ILE A 3 -25.99 2.47 -25.39
CA ILE A 3 -24.83 1.92 -24.67
C ILE A 3 -24.83 2.45 -23.23
N ASN A 4 -24.96 1.55 -22.25
CA ASN A 4 -24.55 1.84 -20.89
C ASN A 4 -23.07 2.20 -20.98
N GLU A 5 -22.74 3.47 -20.82
CA GLU A 5 -21.38 3.85 -20.44
C GLU A 5 -21.06 3.02 -19.20
N MET A 6 -20.14 2.07 -19.33
CA MET A 6 -19.54 1.44 -18.16
C MET A 6 -19.03 2.59 -17.31
N GLU A 7 -19.64 2.79 -16.14
CA GLU A 7 -19.15 3.72 -15.14
C GLU A 7 -17.67 3.37 -14.92
N LEU A 8 -16.77 4.16 -15.51
CA LEU A 8 -15.35 3.95 -15.33
C LEU A 8 -15.12 4.03 -13.84
N ASN A 9 -14.60 2.95 -13.25
CA ASN A 9 -14.35 2.88 -11.82
C ASN A 9 -13.22 3.86 -11.50
N THR A 10 -13.58 5.12 -11.30
CA THR A 10 -12.63 6.20 -11.04
C THR A 10 -12.27 6.21 -9.56
N PHE A 11 -11.03 6.57 -9.27
CA PHE A 11 -10.59 6.84 -7.92
C PHE A 11 -9.86 8.18 -7.88
N THR A 12 -9.89 8.80 -6.72
CA THR A 12 -9.19 10.05 -6.47
C THR A 12 -7.86 9.76 -5.79
N LEU A 13 -6.76 10.17 -6.41
CA LEU A 13 -5.42 10.10 -5.84
C LEU A 13 -5.02 11.49 -5.35
N GLU A 14 -4.73 11.59 -4.07
CA GLU A 14 -4.21 12.80 -3.43
C GLU A 14 -2.72 12.60 -3.19
N LEU A 15 -1.91 13.54 -3.64
CA LEU A 15 -0.45 13.52 -3.52
C LEU A 15 0.02 14.76 -2.77
N PRO A 16 1.16 14.67 -2.05
CA PRO A 16 1.72 15.84 -1.38
C PRO A 16 2.15 16.87 -2.44
N GLY A 17 1.84 18.14 -2.18
CA GLY A 17 2.27 19.25 -3.01
C GLY A 17 3.78 19.47 -2.97
N SER A 18 4.27 20.30 -3.89
CA SER A 18 5.70 20.67 -3.94
C SER A 18 6.14 21.29 -2.61
N GLY A 19 7.31 20.87 -2.12
CA GLY A 19 7.86 21.34 -0.84
C GLY A 19 7.06 20.92 0.40
N GLY A 20 6.08 20.01 0.27
CA GLY A 20 5.19 19.62 1.37
C GLY A 20 4.06 20.60 1.65
N THR A 21 3.85 21.58 0.76
CA THR A 21 2.79 22.59 0.91
C THR A 21 1.53 22.15 0.19
N GLY A 22 0.48 21.88 0.97
CA GLY A 22 -0.81 21.46 0.44
C GLY A 22 -0.77 20.08 -0.22
N ASN A 23 -1.92 19.66 -0.74
CA ASN A 23 -2.06 18.41 -1.48
C ASN A 23 -2.62 18.70 -2.87
N VAL A 24 -2.25 17.86 -3.84
CA VAL A 24 -2.73 17.93 -5.23
C VAL A 24 -3.57 16.69 -5.51
N THR A 25 -4.73 16.90 -6.11
CA THR A 25 -5.72 15.84 -6.35
C THR A 25 -5.82 15.50 -7.83
N PHE A 26 -5.83 14.21 -8.14
CA PHE A 26 -5.96 13.66 -9.48
C PHE A 26 -7.14 12.69 -9.52
N GLN A 27 -8.04 12.85 -10.50
CA GLN A 27 -9.05 11.85 -10.79
C GLN A 27 -8.47 10.84 -11.77
N CYS A 28 -8.44 9.57 -11.36
CA CYS A 28 -7.81 8.49 -12.10
C CYS A 28 -8.90 7.49 -12.52
N GLY A 29 -9.08 7.29 -13.83
CA GLY A 29 -9.95 6.23 -14.35
C GLY A 29 -9.24 4.91 -14.59
N GLN A 30 -7.91 4.87 -14.46
CA GLN A 30 -7.05 3.73 -14.76
C GLN A 30 -5.79 3.73 -13.89
N SER A 31 -4.91 2.74 -14.09
CA SER A 31 -3.63 2.64 -13.42
C SER A 31 -2.74 3.87 -13.63
N VAL A 32 -2.04 4.27 -12.57
CA VAL A 32 -1.12 5.42 -12.58
C VAL A 32 0.31 4.91 -12.46
N VAL A 33 1.19 5.42 -13.32
CA VAL A 33 2.63 5.14 -13.27
C VAL A 33 3.37 6.42 -12.90
N ILE A 34 4.12 6.36 -11.80
CA ILE A 34 4.95 7.48 -11.32
C ILE A 34 6.42 7.14 -11.58
N ILE A 35 7.09 7.98 -12.36
CA ILE A 35 8.51 7.84 -12.71
C ILE A 35 9.34 8.99 -12.14
N GLY A 36 10.64 8.78 -12.02
CA GLY A 36 11.58 9.80 -11.54
C GLY A 36 12.98 9.24 -11.36
N ALA A 37 13.97 10.13 -11.25
CA ALA A 37 15.38 9.78 -11.06
C ALA A 37 15.61 8.90 -9.82
N ASN A 38 16.75 8.20 -9.78
CA ASN A 38 17.16 7.50 -8.55
C ASN A 38 17.34 8.51 -7.42
N GLY A 39 16.79 8.21 -6.25
CA GLY A 39 16.78 9.14 -5.11
C GLY A 39 15.69 10.22 -5.16
N SER A 40 14.85 10.30 -6.19
CA SER A 40 13.78 11.33 -6.31
C SER A 40 12.62 11.18 -5.31
N GLY A 41 12.70 10.22 -4.37
CA GLY A 41 11.69 10.05 -3.32
C GLY A 41 10.54 9.09 -3.64
N LYS A 42 10.58 8.32 -4.73
CA LYS A 42 9.50 7.36 -5.11
C LYS A 42 9.06 6.45 -3.95
N THR A 43 10.01 5.85 -3.23
CA THR A 43 9.71 5.00 -2.06
C THR A 43 9.06 5.80 -0.93
N ARG A 44 9.54 7.03 -0.66
CA ARG A 44 8.97 7.91 0.37
C ARG A 44 7.55 8.34 0.00
N LEU A 45 7.29 8.60 -1.28
CA LEU A 45 5.95 8.89 -1.79
C LEU A 45 5.02 7.69 -1.59
N GLY A 46 5.47 6.47 -1.88
CA GLY A 46 4.70 5.25 -1.59
C GLY A 46 4.39 5.08 -0.09
N THR A 47 5.37 5.36 0.78
CA THR A 47 5.14 5.38 2.24
C THR A 47 4.12 6.44 2.63
N TRP A 48 4.23 7.65 2.06
CA TRP A 48 3.31 8.75 2.34
C TRP A 48 1.87 8.37 1.95
N ILE A 49 1.68 7.77 0.76
CA ILE A 49 0.37 7.32 0.31
C ILE A 49 -0.22 6.28 1.28
N GLU A 50 0.60 5.35 1.76
CA GLU A 50 0.15 4.29 2.67
C GLU A 50 -0.20 4.78 4.08
N PHE A 51 0.45 5.82 4.61
CA PHE A 51 0.34 6.21 6.02
C PHE A 51 -0.23 7.61 6.28
N GLN A 52 -0.15 8.51 5.31
CA GLN A 52 -0.46 9.94 5.50
C GLN A 52 -1.56 10.45 4.56
N SER A 53 -1.83 9.77 3.45
CA SER A 53 -2.87 10.20 2.51
C SER A 53 -4.28 10.01 3.06
N ALA A 54 -5.25 10.74 2.49
CA ALA A 54 -6.67 10.51 2.75
C ALA A 54 -7.13 9.10 2.32
N GLN A 55 -6.40 8.47 1.40
CA GLN A 55 -6.66 7.12 0.89
C GLN A 55 -6.04 6.02 1.74
N LYS A 56 -5.32 6.32 2.84
CA LYS A 56 -4.52 5.33 3.60
C LYS A 56 -5.27 4.02 3.95
N ILE A 57 -6.57 4.10 4.24
CA ILE A 57 -7.42 2.95 4.61
C ILE A 57 -7.62 1.99 3.41
N ARG A 58 -7.48 2.50 2.19
CA ARG A 58 -7.65 1.76 0.92
C ARG A 58 -6.30 1.38 0.28
N VAL A 59 -5.18 1.64 0.95
CA VAL A 59 -3.84 1.42 0.40
C VAL A 59 -3.19 0.19 1.02
N HIS A 60 -2.84 -0.75 0.16
CA HIS A 60 -1.92 -1.84 0.46
C HIS A 60 -0.67 -1.70 -0.40
N ARG A 61 0.46 -1.30 0.20
CA ARG A 61 1.70 -1.14 -0.55
C ARG A 61 2.43 -2.46 -0.67
N ILE A 62 2.67 -2.89 -1.91
CA ILE A 62 3.47 -4.07 -2.23
C ILE A 62 4.86 -3.58 -2.62
N SER A 63 5.88 -4.03 -1.89
CA SER A 63 7.27 -3.70 -2.22
C SER A 63 7.76 -4.51 -3.42
N ALA A 64 8.72 -3.96 -4.15
CA ALA A 64 9.41 -4.70 -5.18
C ALA A 64 10.13 -5.92 -4.57
N GLN A 65 10.13 -7.03 -5.30
CA GLN A 65 10.82 -8.24 -4.87
C GLN A 65 12.34 -8.01 -4.96
N LYS A 66 13.02 -8.09 -3.81
CA LYS A 66 14.49 -7.96 -3.73
C LYS A 66 15.22 -9.23 -4.18
N SER A 67 14.69 -10.40 -3.81
CA SER A 67 15.31 -11.69 -4.11
C SER A 67 15.00 -12.11 -5.54
N LEU A 68 16.03 -12.43 -6.32
CA LEU A 68 15.88 -13.06 -7.63
C LEU A 68 15.60 -14.56 -7.54
N THR A 69 15.80 -15.16 -6.36
CA THR A 69 15.61 -16.58 -6.10
C THR A 69 14.29 -16.80 -5.39
N MET A 70 13.45 -17.67 -5.95
CA MET A 70 12.24 -18.19 -5.31
C MET A 70 12.57 -19.49 -4.58
N PRO A 71 12.02 -19.74 -3.38
CA PRO A 71 12.18 -21.02 -2.72
C PRO A 71 11.45 -22.13 -3.51
N GLU A 72 12.02 -23.33 -3.55
CA GLU A 72 11.39 -24.49 -4.21
C GLU A 72 10.11 -24.95 -3.51
N PHE A 73 10.00 -24.67 -2.21
CA PHE A 73 8.86 -25.05 -1.38
C PHE A 73 8.38 -23.86 -0.56
N SER A 74 7.07 -23.73 -0.42
CA SER A 74 6.43 -22.79 0.49
C SER A 74 5.45 -23.53 1.38
N SER A 75 5.43 -23.21 2.66
CA SER A 75 4.38 -23.71 3.56
C SER A 75 3.04 -23.07 3.19
N THR A 76 1.98 -23.88 3.15
CA THR A 76 0.62 -23.35 3.10
C THR A 76 0.16 -22.96 4.49
N SER A 77 -0.74 -21.98 4.57
CA SER A 77 -1.45 -21.64 5.81
C SER A 77 -2.93 -21.40 5.49
N SER A 78 -3.76 -21.20 6.51
CA SER A 78 -5.15 -20.82 6.27
C SER A 78 -5.21 -19.49 5.53
N LEU A 79 -6.27 -19.29 4.74
CA LEU A 79 -6.53 -18.02 4.05
C LEU A 79 -6.50 -16.86 5.05
N GLU A 80 -7.21 -17.02 6.16
CA GLU A 80 -7.28 -16.08 7.27
C GLU A 80 -5.89 -15.67 7.80
N LYS A 81 -5.01 -16.65 8.01
CA LYS A 81 -3.64 -16.41 8.47
C LYS A 81 -2.83 -15.67 7.40
N SER A 82 -2.91 -16.13 6.16
CA SER A 82 -2.21 -15.53 5.02
C SER A 82 -2.62 -14.08 4.79
N GLU A 83 -3.91 -13.76 4.90
CA GLU A 83 -4.44 -12.40 4.76
C GLU A 83 -3.94 -11.50 5.89
N GLY A 84 -3.98 -11.97 7.13
CA GLY A 84 -3.47 -11.21 8.28
C GLY A 84 -1.97 -10.92 8.18
N ASP A 85 -1.18 -11.91 7.78
CA ASP A 85 0.26 -11.75 7.56
C ASP A 85 0.54 -10.81 6.38
N LEU A 86 -0.23 -10.90 5.28
CA LEU A 86 -0.10 -9.99 4.15
C LEU A 86 -0.39 -8.53 4.55
N LEU A 87 -1.51 -8.29 5.23
CA LEU A 87 -2.02 -6.95 5.53
C LEU A 87 -1.25 -6.24 6.64
N SER A 88 -0.98 -6.94 7.75
CA SER A 88 -0.42 -6.35 8.97
C SER A 88 0.91 -6.97 9.40
N GLY A 89 1.28 -8.13 8.84
CA GLY A 89 2.42 -8.92 9.32
C GLY A 89 2.14 -9.67 10.62
N TYR A 90 0.88 -9.69 11.08
CA TYR A 90 0.49 -10.36 12.33
C TYR A 90 -0.98 -10.83 12.30
N TRP A 91 -1.18 -12.09 11.90
CA TRP A 91 -2.52 -12.65 11.73
C TRP A 91 -3.39 -12.70 13.01
N GLU A 92 -2.80 -13.00 14.17
CA GLU A 92 -3.55 -13.28 15.41
C GLU A 92 -4.45 -12.13 15.87
N LYS A 93 -4.06 -10.89 15.54
CA LYS A 93 -4.78 -9.68 15.98
C LYS A 93 -5.48 -8.95 14.85
N THR A 94 -5.27 -9.37 13.59
CA THR A 94 -5.96 -8.76 12.44
C THR A 94 -7.48 -9.00 12.50
N HIS A 95 -7.90 -10.07 13.18
CA HIS A 95 -9.31 -10.43 13.41
C HIS A 95 -10.02 -9.61 14.49
N GLN A 96 -9.31 -8.74 15.22
CA GLN A 96 -9.90 -7.96 16.31
C GLN A 96 -10.67 -6.72 15.83
N GLY A 97 -10.79 -6.51 14.52
CA GLY A 97 -11.71 -5.52 13.91
C GLY A 97 -11.40 -4.05 14.16
N ASN A 98 -10.36 -3.72 14.94
CA ASN A 98 -9.98 -2.34 15.22
C ASN A 98 -8.92 -1.85 14.23
N SER A 99 -9.33 -1.00 13.29
CA SER A 99 -8.46 -0.43 12.24
C SER A 99 -7.21 0.27 12.79
N SER A 100 -7.31 0.93 13.96
CA SER A 100 -6.16 1.62 14.58
C SER A 100 -5.11 0.64 15.11
N VAL A 101 -5.57 -0.51 15.60
CA VAL A 101 -4.70 -1.60 16.06
C VAL A 101 -4.00 -2.24 14.87
N VAL A 102 -4.74 -2.49 13.77
CA VAL A 102 -4.17 -3.02 12.53
C VAL A 102 -3.11 -2.07 11.94
N GLU A 103 -3.35 -0.75 11.91
CA GLU A 103 -2.35 0.24 11.46
C GLU A 103 -1.06 0.21 12.30
N SER A 104 -1.20 0.05 13.63
CA SER A 104 -0.05 -0.03 14.55
C SER A 104 0.78 -1.30 14.33
N TRP A 105 0.11 -2.44 14.18
CA TRP A 105 0.77 -3.72 13.89
C TRP A 105 1.40 -3.75 12.49
N LYS A 106 0.73 -3.17 11.51
CA LYS A 106 1.28 -2.99 10.16
C LYS A 106 2.58 -2.19 10.20
N THR A 107 2.63 -1.11 10.97
CA THR A 107 3.84 -0.28 11.11
C THR A 107 4.99 -1.05 11.80
N SER A 108 4.67 -1.85 12.81
CA SER A 108 5.64 -2.61 13.59
C SER A 108 6.07 -3.92 12.95
N ASN A 109 5.15 -4.87 12.76
CA ASN A 109 5.45 -6.22 12.29
C ASN A 109 5.78 -6.26 10.80
N ARG A 110 4.91 -5.72 9.95
CA ARG A 110 5.13 -5.75 8.49
C ARG A 110 6.26 -4.84 8.04
N TRP A 111 6.38 -3.66 8.65
CA TRP A 111 7.34 -2.64 8.22
C TRP A 111 8.54 -2.46 9.15
N GLY A 112 8.65 -3.22 10.24
CA GLY A 112 9.80 -3.18 11.15
C GLY A 112 10.09 -1.80 11.73
N GLN A 113 9.07 -0.96 11.94
CA GLN A 113 9.20 0.47 12.30
C GLN A 113 9.97 1.32 11.28
N LYS A 114 10.26 0.76 10.10
CA LYS A 114 11.09 1.38 9.04
C LYS A 114 10.39 1.25 7.67
N PRO A 115 9.21 1.85 7.50
CA PRO A 115 8.38 1.65 6.29
C PRO A 115 9.04 2.10 4.99
N ASN A 116 10.09 2.92 5.06
CA ASN A 116 10.85 3.35 3.88
C ASN A 116 11.89 2.32 3.40
N THR A 117 12.27 1.34 4.23
CA THR A 117 13.47 0.51 3.97
C THR A 117 13.33 -0.97 4.29
N PHE A 118 12.37 -1.37 5.13
CA PHE A 118 12.32 -2.74 5.67
C PHE A 118 12.13 -3.83 4.60
N LEU A 119 11.32 -3.56 3.57
CA LEU A 119 11.04 -4.48 2.47
C LEU A 119 11.72 -4.05 1.15
N LEU A 120 12.82 -3.29 1.22
CA LEU A 120 13.68 -2.98 0.07
C LEU A 120 14.78 -4.02 -0.12
#